data_AF-A0A947UUQ9-F1
#
_entry.id   AF-A0A947UUQ9-F1
#
_cell.length_a   1.000
_cell.length_b   1.000
_cell.length_c   1.000
_cell.angle_alpha   90.00
_cell.angle_beta   90.00
_cell.angle_gamma   90.00
#
_symmetry.space_group_name_H-M   'P 1'
#
loop_
_entity.id
_entity.type
_entity.pdbx_description
1 polymer ?
#
loop_
_entity_poly.entity_id
_entity_poly.type
_entity_poly.pdbx_seq_one_letter_code
_entity_poly.pdbx_strand_id
1 'polypeptide(L)'
;MSEDYGSAPDERFPGARFGLKYEQAFWQRWLNLFHNSDVLLSLESLADYLYQSRTGVRVPMGNGLSLGTQVNVDYDAVPAAGKDTTDTALIFKLDYAL
;
A
#
# COMPACT_ATOMS: atom_id res chain seq x y z
N MET A 1 -2.65 -42.20 -12.71
CA MET A 1 -3.31 -41.13 -11.94
C MET A 1 -3.06 -39.85 -12.72
N SER A 2 -4.07 -39.32 -13.40
CA SER A 2 -3.96 -38.09 -14.20
C SER A 2 -4.80 -37.06 -13.44
N GLU A 3 -4.15 -36.07 -12.84
CA GLU A 3 -4.83 -34.98 -12.15
C GLU A 3 -5.30 -34.00 -13.22
N ASP A 4 -6.61 -34.04 -13.49
CA ASP A 4 -7.30 -33.08 -14.35
C ASP A 4 -7.48 -31.78 -13.55
N TYR A 5 -6.68 -30.77 -13.85
CA TYR A 5 -6.92 -29.41 -13.34
C TYR A 5 -8.02 -28.77 -14.19
N GLY A 6 -9.24 -29.30 -14.05
CA GLY A 6 -10.44 -28.81 -14.71
C GLY A 6 -10.96 -27.54 -14.05
N SER A 7 -10.86 -26.43 -14.79
CA SER A 7 -11.71 -25.22 -14.69
C SER A 7 -12.07 -24.76 -13.28
N ALA A 8 -11.20 -23.95 -12.66
CA ALA A 8 -11.68 -23.01 -11.66
C ALA A 8 -12.65 -22.03 -12.35
N PRO A 9 -13.87 -21.80 -11.84
CA PRO A 9 -14.73 -20.75 -12.37
C PRO A 9 -14.01 -19.41 -12.28
N ASP A 10 -14.15 -18.57 -13.31
CA ASP A 10 -13.71 -17.17 -13.29
C ASP A 10 -14.52 -16.43 -12.23
N GLU A 11 -14.08 -16.51 -10.97
CA GLU A 11 -14.68 -15.80 -9.85
C GLU A 11 -14.34 -14.31 -9.98
N ARG A 12 -15.29 -13.56 -10.56
CA ARG A 12 -15.20 -12.11 -10.72
C ARG A 12 -15.95 -11.43 -9.59
N PHE A 13 -15.20 -11.00 -8.59
CA PHE A 13 -15.72 -10.20 -7.50
C PHE A 13 -15.73 -8.72 -7.90
N PRO A 14 -16.90 -8.07 -8.05
CA PRO A 14 -16.94 -6.63 -8.22
C PRO A 14 -16.39 -5.94 -6.97
N GLY A 15 -15.47 -5.00 -7.15
CA GLY A 15 -14.82 -4.27 -6.07
C GLY A 15 -14.78 -2.77 -6.34
N ALA A 16 -14.76 -1.98 -5.27
CA ALA A 16 -14.52 -0.55 -5.34
C ALA A 16 -13.17 -0.22 -4.68
N ARG A 17 -12.42 0.70 -5.27
CA ARG A 17 -11.17 1.21 -4.70
C ARG A 17 -11.27 2.72 -4.52
N PHE A 18 -11.01 3.17 -3.30
CA PHE A 18 -10.92 4.59 -2.95
C PHE A 18 -9.48 4.91 -2.56
N GLY A 19 -8.87 5.84 -3.28
CA GLY A 19 -7.49 6.26 -3.05
C GLY A 19 -7.43 7.72 -2.61
N LEU A 20 -6.68 8.00 -1.56
CA LEU A 20 -6.34 9.35 -1.11
C LEU A 20 -4.82 9.51 -1.17
N LYS A 21 -4.39 10.60 -1.80
CA LYS A 21 -2.98 10.99 -1.91
C LYS A 21 -2.82 12.40 -1.39
N TYR A 22 -1.85 12.57 -0.50
CA TYR A 22 -1.50 13.85 0.08
C TYR A 22 0.02 14.01 0.08
N GLU A 23 0.48 15.17 -0.37
CA GLU A 23 1.89 15.52 -0.43
C GLU A 23 2.08 16.98 -0.01
N GLN A 24 3.07 17.24 0.84
CA GLN A 24 3.42 18.59 1.27
C GLN A 24 4.93 18.77 1.37
N ALA A 25 5.41 19.80 0.69
CA ALA A 25 6.81 20.23 0.75
C ALA A 25 6.99 21.33 1.82
N PHE A 26 8.04 21.20 2.62
CA PHE A 26 8.42 22.14 3.67
C PHE A 26 9.83 22.69 3.42
N TRP A 27 10.15 23.84 4.04
CA TRP A 27 11.48 24.49 4.02
C TRP A 27 12.14 24.48 2.63
N GLN A 28 11.55 25.19 1.66
CA GLN A 28 12.04 25.24 0.27
C GLN A 28 12.27 23.83 -0.36
N ARG A 29 11.42 22.86 -0.02
CA ARG A 29 11.44 21.47 -0.52
C ARG A 29 12.57 20.61 0.04
N TRP A 30 13.23 21.03 1.11
CA TRP A 30 14.21 20.19 1.83
C TRP A 30 13.59 18.99 2.52
N LEU A 31 12.28 19.03 2.80
CA LEU A 31 11.53 17.92 3.34
C LEU A 31 10.19 17.81 2.65
N ASN A 32 9.88 16.64 2.11
CA ASN A 32 8.60 16.32 1.49
C ASN A 32 7.93 15.25 2.34
N LEU A 33 6.79 15.57 2.93
CA LEU A 33 5.91 14.62 3.59
C LEU A 33 4.92 14.07 2.57
N PHE A 34 4.70 12.77 2.59
CA PHE A 34 3.69 12.12 1.77
C PHE A 34 2.85 11.17 2.61
N HIS A 35 1.56 11.09 2.28
CA HIS A 35 0.61 10.15 2.84
C HIS A 35 -0.27 9.62 1.72
N ASN A 36 -0.28 8.30 1.53
CA ASN A 36 -1.11 7.63 0.55
C ASN A 36 -1.91 6.55 1.26
N SER A 37 -3.23 6.58 1.12
CA SER A 37 -4.10 5.54 1.66
C SER A 37 -5.05 5.02 0.59
N ASP A 38 -5.21 3.71 0.55
CA ASP A 38 -6.15 3.02 -0.32
C ASP A 38 -7.10 2.18 0.53
N VAL A 39 -8.39 2.24 0.20
CA VAL A 39 -9.42 1.33 0.73
C VAL A 39 -9.94 0.53 -0.45
N LEU A 40 -9.88 -0.79 -0.37
CA LEU A 40 -10.49 -1.70 -1.31
C LEU A 40 -11.68 -2.36 -0.61
N LEU A 41 -12.85 -2.27 -1.22
CA LEU A 41 -14.11 -2.81 -0.71
C LEU A 41 -14.59 -3.88 -1.68
N SER A 42 -14.93 -5.06 -1.16
CA SER A 42 -15.68 -6.05 -1.92
C SER A 42 -17.15 -5.63 -2.00
N LEU A 43 -17.76 -5.58 -3.19
CA LEU A 43 -19.19 -5.30 -3.32
C LEU A 43 -20.05 -6.50 -2.98
N GLU A 44 -19.47 -7.70 -2.94
CA GLU A 44 -20.15 -8.92 -2.51
C GLU A 44 -20.35 -8.95 -0.99
N SER A 45 -19.39 -8.39 -0.24
CA SER A 45 -19.48 -8.22 1.21
C SER A 45 -18.73 -6.95 1.61
N LEU A 46 -19.48 -5.91 2.01
CA LEU A 46 -18.87 -4.66 2.50
C LEU A 46 -18.12 -4.83 3.83
N ALA A 47 -18.27 -5.98 4.49
CA ALA A 47 -17.46 -6.36 5.65
C ALA A 47 -16.06 -6.87 5.26
N ASP A 48 -15.88 -7.26 3.99
CA ASP A 48 -14.61 -7.68 3.41
C ASP A 48 -13.94 -6.48 2.76
N TYR A 49 -12.96 -5.92 3.48
CA TYR A 49 -12.23 -4.73 3.05
C TYR A 49 -10.76 -4.79 3.41
N LEU A 50 -9.95 -4.24 2.52
CA LEU A 50 -8.51 -4.07 2.70
C LEU A 50 -8.21 -2.58 2.78
N TYR A 51 -7.57 -2.16 3.86
CA TYR A 51 -7.07 -0.81 4.05
C TYR A 51 -5.54 -0.81 4.00
N GLN A 52 -4.96 0.06 3.18
CA GLN A 52 -3.53 0.18 3.05
C GLN A 52 -3.13 1.64 3.21
N SER A 53 -2.22 1.93 4.13
CA SER A 53 -1.71 3.27 4.36
C SER A 53 -0.19 3.28 4.26
N ARG A 54 0.35 4.27 3.55
CA ARG A 54 1.78 4.52 3.41
C ARG A 54 2.04 5.96 3.75
N THR A 55 2.71 6.19 4.88
CA THR A 55 3.09 7.52 5.33
C THR A 55 4.58 7.63 5.37
N GLY A 56 5.15 8.71 4.88
CA GLY A 56 6.59 8.88 4.94
C GLY A 56 7.05 10.29 4.71
N VAL A 57 8.36 10.44 4.85
CA VAL A 57 9.09 11.66 4.58
C VAL A 57 10.23 11.35 3.62
N ARG A 58 10.53 12.32 2.76
CA ARG A 58 11.66 12.28 1.83
C ARG A 58 12.45 13.57 1.95
N VAL A 59 13.77 13.42 2.03
CA VAL A 59 14.76 14.50 2.05
C VAL A 59 15.60 14.41 0.79
N PRO A 60 15.46 15.34 -0.17
CA PRO A 60 16.38 15.45 -1.30
C PRO A 60 17.72 16.00 -0.79
N MET A 61 18.80 15.23 -0.96
CA MET A 61 20.16 15.59 -0.50
C MET A 61 20.96 16.37 -1.57
N GLY A 62 20.36 16.63 -2.74
CA GLY A 62 21.04 17.22 -3.89
C GLY A 62 21.76 16.18 -4.75
N ASN A 63 22.26 16.61 -5.92
CA ASN A 63 22.99 15.76 -6.87
C ASN A 63 22.23 14.49 -7.31
N GLY A 64 20.90 14.57 -7.38
CA GLY A 64 20.04 13.45 -7.75
C GLY A 64 19.80 12.42 -6.65
N LEU A 65 20.36 12.60 -5.45
CA LEU A 65 20.20 11.67 -4.33
C LEU A 65 19.05 12.11 -3.41
N SER A 66 18.26 11.15 -2.94
CA SER A 66 17.26 11.39 -1.89
C SER A 66 17.18 10.25 -0.89
N LEU A 67 16.93 10.61 0.37
CA LEU A 67 16.71 9.67 1.46
C LEU A 67 15.26 9.73 1.89
N GLY A 68 14.70 8.59 2.27
CA GLY A 68 13.32 8.50 2.71
C GLY A 68 13.14 7.54 3.86
N THR A 69 12.10 7.77 4.65
CA THR A 69 11.60 6.82 5.64
C THR A 69 10.09 6.74 5.48
N GLN A 70 9.56 5.53 5.50
CA GLN A 70 8.15 5.25 5.26
C GLN A 70 7.66 4.18 6.22
N VAL A 71 6.47 4.39 6.76
CA VAL A 71 5.71 3.39 7.50
C VAL A 71 4.56 2.92 6.60
N ASN A 72 4.44 1.61 6.46
CA ASN A 72 3.31 0.96 5.84
C ASN A 72 2.46 0.32 6.92
N VAL A 73 1.15 0.47 6.78
CA VAL A 73 0.16 -0.25 7.57
C VAL A 73 -0.83 -0.87 6.60
N ASP A 74 -0.96 -2.18 6.64
CA ASP A 74 -1.90 -2.95 5.83
C ASP A 74 -2.85 -3.67 6.80
N TYR A 75 -4.13 -3.36 6.71
CA TYR A 75 -5.20 -3.92 7.54
C TYR A 75 -6.17 -4.68 6.65
N ASP A 76 -6.38 -5.95 6.95
CA ASP A 76 -7.30 -6.83 6.23
C ASP A 76 -8.39 -7.30 7.18
N ALA A 77 -9.65 -6.98 6.87
CA ALA A 77 -10.79 -7.29 7.74
C ALA A 77 -11.13 -8.79 7.78
N VAL A 78 -10.74 -9.55 6.76
CA VAL A 78 -11.03 -10.98 6.61
C VAL A 78 -9.76 -11.70 6.16
N PRO A 79 -8.73 -11.75 7.03
CA PRO A 79 -7.43 -12.25 6.63
C PRO A 79 -7.53 -13.75 6.32
N ALA A 80 -6.76 -14.20 5.33
CA ALA A 80 -6.63 -15.63 5.06
C ALA A 80 -6.18 -16.39 6.32
N ALA A 81 -6.59 -17.65 6.44
CA ALA A 81 -6.30 -18.47 7.61
C ALA A 81 -4.80 -18.49 7.93
N GLY A 82 -4.44 -18.04 9.15
CA GLY A 82 -3.06 -17.97 9.63
C GLY A 82 -2.33 -16.64 9.36
N LYS A 83 -3.00 -15.62 8.82
CA LYS A 83 -2.45 -14.26 8.70
C LYS A 83 -3.04 -13.31 9.73
N ASP A 84 -2.18 -12.45 10.28
CA ASP A 84 -2.62 -11.38 11.18
C ASP A 84 -3.44 -10.33 10.42
N THR A 85 -4.45 -9.79 11.10
CA THR A 85 -5.36 -8.75 10.60
C THR A 85 -4.63 -7.45 10.26
N THR A 86 -3.49 -7.19 10.91
CA THR A 86 -2.70 -5.97 10.70
C THR A 86 -1.24 -6.31 10.47
N ASP A 87 -0.71 -5.85 9.34
CA ASP A 87 0.71 -5.91 9.00
C ASP A 87 1.28 -4.49 9.04
N THR A 88 2.50 -4.32 9.56
CA THR A 88 3.14 -3.00 9.66
C THR A 88 4.61 -3.12 9.34
N ALA A 89 5.10 -2.27 8.43
CA ALA A 89 6.49 -2.27 8.00
C ALA A 89 7.10 -0.87 8.10
N LEU A 90 8.31 -0.78 8.65
CA LEU A 90 9.15 0.41 8.61
C LEU A 90 10.21 0.25 7.51
N ILE A 91 10.23 1.17 6.56
CA ILE A 91 11.05 1.11 5.36
C ILE A 91 11.96 2.34 5.31
N PHE A 92 13.26 2.11 5.16
CA PHE A 92 14.24 3.14 4.81
C PHE A 92 14.53 3.07 3.31
N LYS A 93 14.56 4.23 2.65
CA LYS A 93 14.74 4.36 1.20
C LYS A 93 15.94 5.24 0.89
N LEU A 94 16.72 4.81 -0.09
CA LEU A 94 17.76 5.60 -0.73
C LEU A 94 17.51 5.55 -2.23
N ASP A 95 17.23 6.70 -2.80
CA ASP A 95 16.95 6.86 -4.23
C ASP A 95 18.09 7.68 -4.88
N TYR A 96 18.44 7.34 -6.11
CA TYR A 96 19.41 8.07 -6.92
C TYR A 96 18.89 8.23 -8.35
N ALA A 97 18.92 9.45 -8.88
CA ALA A 97 18.57 9.80 -10.24
C ALA A 97 19.75 10.50 -10.92
N LEU A 98 20.22 9.96 -12.04
CA LEU A 98 21.29 10.54 -12.87
C LEU A 98 20.72 11.60 -13.83
#